data_AF-A0A0A2GWS3-F1
#
_entry.id   AF-A0A0A2GWS3-F1
#
_cell.length_a   1.000
_cell.length_b   1.000
_cell.length_c   1.000
_cell.angle_alpha   90.00
_cell.angle_beta   90.00
_cell.angle_gamma   90.00
#
_symmetry.space_group_name_H-M   'P 1'
#
loop_
_entity.id
_entity.type
_entity.pdbx_description
1 polymer ?
#
loop_
_entity_poly.entity_id
_entity_poly.type
_entity_poly.pdbx_seq_one_letter_code
_entity_poly.pdbx_strand_id
1 'polypeptide(L)'
;MKTIKHFIAVALVAILFTSCYTEAIVEVDPYVEVNNGPTLNQVLTDYEIWYVDIDASSGNIVVPFLQKAFTVSFRGGNIFANNNLSGLGYNGAGFGIDVGSYDTFGFELDAYHDLDGDYTFDVRQLSGNEIELYHPSTGARYILVGYQRNTFDYDLVFYNNIHYFLQEFEAWEKIYTSQEGEINPFDNENYLQFLPAGVSGNFRSSEDGNGTPVNNIYWDYDGIYDVDDVPGDFYQKTLTLDYNFPDNEFFDLTVIDDETIELYQVTTGTTYQFRGRGYIEFRTSEDGKSKTLPKLRKKTSEIKKEIEALKAKKAKALK
;
A
#
# COMPACT_ATOMS: atom_id res chain seq x y z
N MET A 1 -84.28 49.63 -7.60
CA MET A 1 -83.20 49.31 -6.64
C MET A 1 -83.18 47.85 -6.15
N LYS A 2 -84.32 47.15 -6.01
CA LYS A 2 -84.32 45.74 -5.57
C LYS A 2 -83.82 44.77 -6.64
N THR A 3 -84.19 44.95 -7.91
CA THR A 3 -83.77 44.08 -9.03
C THR A 3 -82.27 44.11 -9.33
N ILE A 4 -81.63 45.29 -9.27
CA ILE A 4 -80.18 45.44 -9.46
C ILE A 4 -79.39 44.72 -8.35
N LYS A 5 -79.87 44.75 -7.11
CA LYS A 5 -79.23 44.01 -6.00
C LYS A 5 -79.29 42.49 -6.16
N HIS A 6 -80.39 41.96 -6.73
CA HIS A 6 -80.50 40.52 -7.01
C HIS A 6 -79.61 40.11 -8.19
N PHE A 7 -79.47 40.98 -9.20
CA PHE A 7 -78.57 40.74 -10.33
C PHE A 7 -77.10 40.71 -9.90
N ILE A 8 -76.69 41.62 -9.02
CA ILE A 8 -75.32 41.65 -8.47
C ILE A 8 -75.05 40.42 -7.59
N ALA A 9 -76.03 39.99 -6.78
CA ALA A 9 -75.89 38.79 -5.94
C ALA A 9 -75.76 37.50 -6.77
N VAL A 10 -76.52 37.37 -7.86
CA VAL A 10 -76.42 36.21 -8.77
C VAL A 10 -75.10 36.22 -9.56
N ALA A 11 -74.62 37.40 -9.98
CA ALA A 11 -73.33 37.53 -10.66
C ALA A 11 -72.13 37.16 -9.76
N LEU A 12 -72.19 37.48 -8.46
CA LEU A 12 -71.13 37.16 -7.50
C LEU A 12 -71.02 35.64 -7.20
N VAL A 13 -72.14 34.91 -7.21
CA VAL A 13 -72.13 33.44 -7.01
C VAL A 13 -71.58 32.71 -8.25
N ALA A 14 -71.81 33.25 -9.45
CA ALA A 14 -71.33 32.64 -10.70
C ALA A 14 -69.79 32.67 -10.84
N ILE A 15 -69.11 33.63 -10.19
CA ILE A 15 -67.64 33.74 -10.23
C ILE A 15 -66.97 32.71 -9.29
N LEU A 16 -67.69 32.19 -8.29
CA LEU A 16 -67.15 31.23 -7.32
C LEU A 16 -67.14 29.77 -7.84
N PHE A 17 -67.74 29.49 -9.00
CA PHE A 17 -67.79 28.15 -9.62
C PHE A 17 -66.91 28.00 -10.87
N THR A 18 -65.92 28.87 -11.08
CA THR A 18 -64.92 28.64 -12.13
C THR A 18 -63.94 27.56 -11.65
N SER A 19 -64.18 26.31 -12.05
CA SER A 19 -63.16 25.26 -11.92
C SER A 19 -61.96 25.63 -12.79
N CYS A 20 -60.75 25.70 -12.21
CA CYS A 20 -59.52 25.70 -13.01
C CYS A 20 -59.46 24.38 -13.77
N TYR A 21 -59.77 24.41 -15.06
CA TYR A 21 -59.42 23.32 -15.96
C TYR A 21 -57.94 23.50 -16.31
N THR A 22 -57.10 22.60 -15.81
CA THR A 22 -55.71 22.51 -16.28
C THR A 22 -55.68 21.40 -17.31
N GLU A 23 -55.51 21.75 -18.58
CA GLU A 23 -55.08 20.76 -19.57
C GLU A 23 -53.66 20.39 -19.19
N ALA A 24 -53.47 19.18 -18.64
CA ALA A 24 -52.14 18.61 -18.50
C ALA A 24 -51.63 18.32 -19.91
N ILE A 25 -50.96 19.31 -20.50
CA ILE A 25 -50.06 19.07 -21.61
C ILE A 25 -48.99 18.15 -21.03
N VAL A 26 -49.03 16.87 -21.40
CA VAL A 26 -47.89 15.98 -21.19
C VAL A 26 -46.82 16.52 -22.14
N GLU A 27 -46.04 17.48 -21.66
CA GLU A 27 -44.70 17.67 -22.18
C GLU A 27 -44.00 16.34 -21.93
N VAL A 28 -43.79 15.59 -23.02
CA VAL A 28 -42.82 14.51 -23.01
C VAL A 28 -41.51 15.23 -22.78
N ASP A 29 -41.09 15.25 -21.51
CA ASP A 29 -39.84 15.81 -21.05
C ASP A 29 -38.72 15.37 -22.01
N PRO A 30 -38.04 16.30 -22.70
CA PRO A 30 -36.98 15.94 -23.62
C PRO A 30 -35.82 15.35 -22.83
N TYR A 31 -35.81 14.03 -22.69
CA TYR A 31 -34.67 13.25 -22.19
C TYR A 31 -34.07 13.87 -20.93
N VAL A 32 -34.68 13.63 -19.77
CA VAL A 32 -33.97 13.81 -18.50
C VAL A 32 -32.70 12.96 -18.61
N GLU A 33 -31.53 13.60 -18.73
CA GLU A 33 -30.25 12.92 -18.48
C GLU A 33 -30.36 12.35 -17.07
N VAL A 34 -30.64 11.05 -16.97
CA VAL A 34 -30.43 10.32 -15.73
C VAL A 34 -28.95 10.52 -15.45
N ASN A 35 -28.63 11.30 -14.43
CA ASN A 35 -27.27 11.45 -13.96
C ASN A 35 -26.86 10.07 -13.41
N ASN A 36 -26.31 9.23 -14.29
CA ASN A 36 -25.93 7.84 -14.02
C ASN A 36 -24.67 7.75 -13.13
N GLY A 37 -24.26 8.86 -12.50
CA GLY A 37 -22.99 8.98 -11.81
C GLY A 37 -21.81 8.95 -12.78
N PRO A 38 -20.57 9.03 -12.26
CA PRO A 38 -19.37 8.84 -13.07
C PRO A 38 -19.30 7.39 -13.56
N THR A 39 -18.75 7.20 -14.77
CA THR A 39 -18.35 5.86 -15.24
C THR A 39 -17.18 5.35 -14.41
N LEU A 40 -16.95 4.03 -14.37
CA LEU A 40 -15.80 3.48 -13.65
C LEU A 40 -14.48 4.04 -14.19
N ASN A 41 -14.31 4.18 -15.51
CA ASN A 41 -13.10 4.79 -16.05
C ASN A 41 -12.93 6.25 -15.57
N GLN A 42 -14.00 7.02 -15.42
CA GLN A 42 -13.92 8.35 -14.82
C GLN A 42 -13.49 8.28 -13.35
N VAL A 43 -14.02 7.34 -12.56
CA VAL A 43 -13.58 7.12 -11.17
C VAL A 43 -12.10 6.77 -11.11
N LEU A 44 -11.65 5.78 -11.89
CA LEU A 44 -10.26 5.31 -11.88
C LEU A 44 -9.26 6.37 -12.32
N THR A 45 -9.65 7.25 -13.24
CA THR A 45 -8.80 8.32 -13.79
C THR A 45 -8.94 9.66 -13.07
N ASP A 46 -9.84 9.78 -12.09
CA ASP A 46 -9.97 10.97 -11.24
C ASP A 46 -8.74 11.14 -10.32
N TYR A 47 -8.06 10.04 -10.01
CA TYR A 47 -6.82 10.01 -9.25
C TYR A 47 -5.66 9.51 -10.11
N GLU A 48 -4.50 10.12 -9.92
CA GLU A 48 -3.30 9.76 -10.67
C GLU A 48 -2.72 8.41 -10.24
N ILE A 49 -2.80 8.10 -8.95
CA ILE A 49 -2.31 6.88 -8.34
C ILE A 49 -3.30 6.37 -7.29
N TRP A 50 -3.34 5.05 -7.12
CA TRP A 50 -4.14 4.35 -6.12
C TRP A 50 -3.22 3.55 -5.22
N TYR A 51 -3.12 3.93 -3.94
CA TYR A 51 -2.42 3.15 -2.93
C TYR A 51 -3.19 1.87 -2.63
N VAL A 52 -2.50 0.72 -2.66
CA VAL A 52 -3.11 -0.58 -2.35
C VAL A 52 -2.92 -0.88 -0.87
N ASP A 53 -4.00 -0.74 -0.10
CA ASP A 53 -4.03 -0.97 1.34
C ASP A 53 -4.27 -2.44 1.65
N ILE A 54 -3.18 -3.19 1.81
CA ILE A 54 -3.21 -4.63 2.12
C ILE A 54 -3.79 -4.90 3.52
N ASP A 55 -3.61 -3.98 4.47
CA ASP A 55 -4.12 -4.15 5.83
C ASP A 55 -5.66 -4.04 5.86
N ALA A 56 -6.24 -3.15 5.05
CA ALA A 56 -7.69 -3.04 4.84
C ALA A 56 -8.28 -4.10 3.88
N SER A 57 -7.46 -4.70 3.01
CA SER A 57 -7.87 -5.72 2.04
C SER A 57 -8.19 -7.08 2.68
N SER A 58 -8.87 -7.99 1.98
CA SER A 58 -9.20 -9.33 2.53
C SER A 58 -9.35 -10.40 1.44
N GLY A 59 -9.28 -11.67 1.84
CA GLY A 59 -9.44 -12.81 0.93
C GLY A 59 -8.36 -13.86 1.15
N ASN A 60 -8.71 -15.14 0.98
CA ASN A 60 -7.78 -16.25 1.20
C ASN A 60 -6.94 -16.59 -0.03
N ILE A 61 -7.45 -16.26 -1.22
CA ILE A 61 -6.77 -16.47 -2.49
C ILE A 61 -6.53 -15.09 -3.10
N VAL A 62 -5.27 -14.69 -3.16
CA VAL A 62 -4.87 -13.33 -3.57
C VAL A 62 -4.85 -13.17 -5.09
N VAL A 63 -4.95 -11.92 -5.54
CA VAL A 63 -4.61 -11.53 -6.91
C VAL A 63 -3.15 -11.04 -6.91
N PRO A 64 -2.20 -11.77 -7.54
CA PRO A 64 -0.77 -11.52 -7.39
C PRO A 64 -0.32 -10.09 -7.66
N PHE A 65 -0.73 -9.49 -8.78
CA PHE A 65 -0.23 -8.15 -9.13
C PHE A 65 -0.68 -7.07 -8.13
N LEU A 66 -1.93 -7.12 -7.66
CA LEU A 66 -2.42 -6.23 -6.61
C LEU A 66 -1.76 -6.51 -5.27
N GLN A 67 -1.51 -7.79 -4.96
CA GLN A 67 -0.84 -8.19 -3.72
C GLN A 67 0.63 -7.76 -3.68
N LYS A 68 1.28 -7.58 -4.84
CA LYS A 68 2.67 -7.08 -4.94
C LYS A 68 2.71 -5.54 -4.90
N ALA A 69 1.78 -4.87 -5.57
CA ALA A 69 1.83 -3.42 -5.75
C ALA A 69 1.67 -2.63 -4.45
N PHE A 70 2.48 -1.58 -4.28
CA PHE A 70 2.26 -0.50 -3.31
C PHE A 70 1.27 0.52 -3.85
N THR A 71 1.40 0.85 -5.14
CA THR A 71 0.46 1.71 -5.85
C THR A 71 0.16 1.15 -7.23
N VAL A 72 -1.05 1.37 -7.72
CA VAL A 72 -1.43 1.14 -9.12
C VAL A 72 -1.98 2.41 -9.75
N SER A 73 -1.84 2.56 -11.07
CA SER A 73 -2.35 3.71 -11.83
C SER A 73 -3.08 3.23 -13.07
N PHE A 74 -4.25 3.80 -13.36
CA PHE A 74 -5.05 3.48 -14.54
C PHE A 74 -5.00 4.66 -15.51
N ARG A 75 -4.34 4.49 -16.66
CA ARG A 75 -4.09 5.61 -17.59
C ARG A 75 -4.14 5.17 -19.03
N GLY A 76 -5.07 5.77 -19.79
CA GLY A 76 -5.15 5.57 -21.24
C GLY A 76 -5.37 4.12 -21.65
N GLY A 77 -6.07 3.33 -20.82
CA GLY A 77 -6.26 1.89 -21.04
C GLY A 77 -5.11 1.01 -20.53
N ASN A 78 -4.05 1.58 -19.96
CA ASN A 78 -2.93 0.82 -19.39
C ASN A 78 -2.95 0.86 -17.86
N ILE A 79 -2.43 -0.21 -17.25
CA ILE A 79 -2.19 -0.32 -15.82
C ILE A 79 -0.69 -0.12 -15.57
N PHE A 80 -0.36 0.76 -14.63
CA PHE A 80 1.01 0.94 -14.13
C PHE A 80 1.06 0.52 -12.66
N ALA A 81 2.17 -0.05 -12.20
CA ALA A 81 2.33 -0.45 -10.81
C ALA A 81 3.72 -0.13 -10.26
N ASN A 82 3.79 0.23 -8.98
CA ASN A 82 5.02 0.27 -8.19
C ASN A 82 5.05 -0.96 -7.28
N ASN A 83 5.89 -1.94 -7.61
CA ASN A 83 5.98 -3.22 -6.87
C ASN A 83 7.13 -3.23 -5.84
N ASN A 84 7.97 -2.21 -5.87
CA ASN A 84 9.05 -1.95 -4.92
C ASN A 84 8.86 -0.54 -4.33
N LEU A 85 9.33 -0.34 -3.11
CA LEU A 85 9.43 0.96 -2.43
C LEU A 85 10.64 1.73 -2.95
N SER A 86 11.76 1.06 -3.24
CA SER A 86 12.88 1.71 -3.90
C SER A 86 12.47 2.28 -5.27
N GLY A 87 12.80 3.55 -5.52
CA GLY A 87 12.34 4.30 -6.70
C GLY A 87 10.86 4.69 -6.72
N LEU A 88 10.10 4.47 -5.65
CA LEU A 88 8.71 4.93 -5.53
C LEU A 88 8.65 6.46 -5.68
N GLY A 89 7.69 6.94 -6.48
CA GLY A 89 7.57 8.37 -6.80
C GLY A 89 8.45 8.85 -7.96
N TYR A 90 9.50 8.10 -8.32
CA TYR A 90 10.38 8.41 -9.45
C TYR A 90 10.11 7.51 -10.67
N ASN A 91 9.93 6.21 -10.44
CA ASN A 91 9.71 5.23 -11.50
C ASN A 91 8.46 5.54 -12.33
N GLY A 92 8.62 5.60 -13.66
CA GLY A 92 7.53 5.97 -14.57
C GLY A 92 6.92 7.34 -14.27
N ALA A 93 7.74 8.30 -13.81
CA ALA A 93 7.32 9.58 -13.28
C ALA A 93 6.40 9.46 -12.04
N GLY A 94 6.53 8.41 -11.24
CA GLY A 94 5.72 8.15 -10.05
C GLY A 94 4.43 7.35 -10.30
N PHE A 95 4.07 7.07 -11.55
CA PHE A 95 2.97 6.15 -11.88
C PHE A 95 3.34 4.67 -11.72
N GLY A 96 4.64 4.37 -11.66
CA GLY A 96 5.17 3.02 -11.75
C GLY A 96 5.39 2.58 -13.19
N ILE A 97 5.64 1.30 -13.35
CA ILE A 97 6.03 0.68 -14.62
C ILE A 97 4.82 0.00 -15.27
N ASP A 98 4.73 0.00 -16.60
CA ASP A 98 3.58 -0.53 -17.36
C ASP A 98 3.47 -2.04 -17.18
N VAL A 99 2.39 -2.52 -16.57
CA VAL A 99 2.17 -3.92 -16.21
C VAL A 99 1.03 -4.58 -17.00
N GLY A 100 0.47 -3.88 -17.98
CA GLY A 100 -0.60 -4.41 -18.83
C GLY A 100 -1.69 -3.39 -19.12
N SER A 101 -2.88 -3.89 -19.41
CA SER A 101 -4.02 -3.06 -19.85
C SER A 101 -5.28 -3.31 -19.04
N TYR A 102 -6.22 -2.38 -19.14
CA TYR A 102 -7.54 -2.51 -18.54
C TYR A 102 -8.65 -2.03 -19.46
N ASP A 103 -9.83 -2.60 -19.28
CA ASP A 103 -11.09 -2.08 -19.83
C ASP A 103 -12.12 -1.99 -18.70
N THR A 104 -13.16 -1.19 -18.92
CA THR A 104 -14.25 -1.02 -17.96
C THR A 104 -15.59 -1.17 -18.63
N PHE A 105 -16.47 -1.99 -18.05
CA PHE A 105 -17.86 -2.12 -18.49
C PHE A 105 -18.80 -1.93 -17.31
N GLY A 106 -19.53 -0.81 -17.27
CA GLY A 106 -20.29 -0.44 -16.08
C GLY A 106 -19.35 -0.20 -14.88
N PHE A 107 -19.52 -1.00 -13.82
CA PHE A 107 -18.64 -1.02 -12.65
C PHE A 107 -17.81 -2.32 -12.56
N GLU A 108 -17.60 -2.97 -13.71
CA GLU A 108 -16.68 -4.09 -13.86
C GLU A 108 -15.35 -3.59 -14.43
N LEU A 109 -14.24 -3.99 -13.79
CA LEU A 109 -12.87 -3.73 -14.24
C LEU A 109 -12.26 -5.04 -14.75
N ASP A 110 -11.97 -5.09 -16.04
CA ASP A 110 -11.15 -6.15 -16.62
C ASP A 110 -9.69 -5.69 -16.66
N ALA A 111 -8.81 -6.44 -16.00
CA ALA A 111 -7.37 -6.18 -15.96
C ALA A 111 -6.62 -7.33 -16.66
N TYR A 112 -5.87 -7.01 -17.70
CA TYR A 112 -5.04 -7.93 -18.46
C TYR A 112 -3.57 -7.70 -18.06
N HIS A 113 -3.06 -8.45 -17.08
CA HIS A 113 -1.70 -8.28 -16.57
C HIS A 113 -0.69 -9.10 -17.38
N ASP A 114 0.40 -8.47 -17.80
CA ASP A 114 1.38 -9.05 -18.73
C ASP A 114 1.98 -10.39 -18.26
N LEU A 115 2.08 -10.59 -16.94
CA LEU A 115 2.75 -11.75 -16.34
C LEU A 115 1.86 -12.60 -15.42
N ASP A 116 0.84 -11.99 -14.80
CA ASP A 116 0.07 -12.63 -13.72
C ASP A 116 -1.31 -13.09 -14.22
N GLY A 117 -1.64 -12.82 -15.50
CA GLY A 117 -2.89 -13.23 -16.15
C GLY A 117 -4.00 -12.19 -16.07
N ASP A 118 -5.20 -12.63 -16.44
CA ASP A 118 -6.37 -11.77 -16.58
C ASP A 118 -7.29 -11.88 -15.37
N TYR A 119 -7.84 -10.75 -14.92
CA TYR A 119 -8.68 -10.64 -13.74
C TYR A 119 -9.87 -9.72 -14.00
N THR A 120 -11.06 -10.13 -13.55
CA THR A 120 -12.29 -9.35 -13.64
C THR A 120 -12.77 -9.00 -12.23
N PHE A 121 -12.97 -7.71 -11.95
CA PHE A 121 -13.38 -7.21 -10.64
C PHE A 121 -14.72 -6.49 -10.71
N ASP A 122 -15.60 -6.79 -9.75
CA ASP A 122 -16.68 -5.89 -9.40
C ASP A 122 -16.10 -4.73 -8.57
N VAL A 123 -16.31 -3.49 -9.03
CA VAL A 123 -15.81 -2.29 -8.35
C VAL A 123 -16.92 -1.63 -7.56
N ARG A 124 -16.62 -1.29 -6.31
CA ARG A 124 -17.51 -0.51 -5.45
C ARG A 124 -16.81 0.73 -4.94
N GLN A 125 -17.38 1.90 -5.19
CA GLN A 125 -16.90 3.13 -4.59
C GLN A 125 -17.33 3.19 -3.12
N LEU A 126 -16.36 3.31 -2.22
CA LEU A 126 -16.56 3.40 -0.77
C LEU A 126 -16.65 4.86 -0.33
N SER A 127 -15.85 5.72 -0.94
CA SER A 127 -15.84 7.17 -0.72
C SER A 127 -15.35 7.91 -1.97
N GLY A 128 -15.22 9.23 -1.90
CA GLY A 128 -14.75 10.05 -3.03
C GLY A 128 -13.38 9.62 -3.58
N ASN A 129 -12.48 9.12 -2.73
CA ASN A 129 -11.15 8.65 -3.11
C ASN A 129 -10.88 7.20 -2.69
N GLU A 130 -11.90 6.40 -2.37
CA GLU A 130 -11.69 5.02 -1.92
C GLU A 130 -12.59 4.07 -2.70
N ILE A 131 -12.00 2.99 -3.22
CA ILE A 131 -12.70 1.95 -3.95
C ILE A 131 -12.34 0.57 -3.39
N GLU A 132 -13.28 -0.36 -3.52
CA GLU A 132 -13.06 -1.79 -3.33
C GLU A 132 -13.06 -2.48 -4.70
N LEU A 133 -12.01 -3.26 -4.98
CA LEU A 133 -11.99 -4.22 -6.09
C LEU A 133 -12.32 -5.61 -5.52
N TYR A 134 -13.50 -6.14 -5.85
CA TYR A 134 -13.89 -7.50 -5.49
C TYR A 134 -13.68 -8.43 -6.67
N HIS A 135 -12.86 -9.47 -6.52
CA HIS A 135 -12.63 -10.49 -7.54
C HIS A 135 -13.55 -11.71 -7.28
N PRO A 136 -14.64 -11.91 -8.03
CA PRO A 136 -15.66 -12.90 -7.68
C PRO A 136 -15.14 -14.35 -7.67
N SER A 137 -14.20 -14.67 -8.56
CA SER A 137 -13.67 -16.03 -8.71
C SER A 137 -12.84 -16.50 -7.50
N THR A 138 -12.17 -15.59 -6.80
CA THR A 138 -11.33 -15.92 -5.62
C THR A 138 -11.93 -15.43 -4.31
N GLY A 139 -12.91 -14.51 -4.38
CA GLY A 139 -13.46 -13.81 -3.23
C GLY A 139 -12.53 -12.75 -2.64
N ALA A 140 -11.41 -12.42 -3.31
CA ALA A 140 -10.48 -11.39 -2.88
C ALA A 140 -11.11 -10.00 -2.94
N ARG A 141 -10.76 -9.13 -2.00
CA ARG A 141 -11.18 -7.74 -1.89
C ARG A 141 -9.95 -6.88 -1.67
N TYR A 142 -9.70 -5.95 -2.57
CA TYR A 142 -8.62 -4.97 -2.43
C TYR A 142 -9.19 -3.59 -2.18
N ILE A 143 -8.70 -2.93 -1.14
CA ILE A 143 -9.03 -1.54 -0.83
C ILE A 143 -7.96 -0.64 -1.43
N LEU A 144 -8.39 0.26 -2.30
CA LEU A 144 -7.55 1.21 -3.00
C LEU A 144 -7.93 2.63 -2.59
N VAL A 145 -6.93 3.43 -2.23
CA VAL A 145 -7.09 4.84 -1.86
C VAL A 145 -6.40 5.73 -2.89
N GLY A 146 -7.17 6.60 -3.53
CA GLY A 146 -6.75 7.48 -4.62
C GLY A 146 -6.07 8.74 -4.11
N TYR A 147 -4.99 9.11 -4.80
CA TYR A 147 -4.21 10.32 -4.54
C TYR A 147 -3.75 10.99 -5.85
N GLN A 148 -3.52 12.30 -5.76
CA GLN A 148 -2.70 13.02 -6.75
C GLN A 148 -1.24 12.86 -6.36
N ARG A 149 -0.33 12.65 -7.33
CA ARG A 149 1.09 12.37 -7.02
C ARG A 149 1.74 13.52 -6.24
N ASN A 150 1.39 14.75 -6.56
CA ASN A 150 1.94 15.94 -5.92
C ASN A 150 1.47 16.14 -4.46
N THR A 151 0.46 15.40 -4.01
CA THR A 151 -0.05 15.43 -2.62
C THR A 151 0.13 14.10 -1.90
N PHE A 152 0.67 13.09 -2.57
CA PHE A 152 0.86 11.78 -2.00
C PHE A 152 2.09 11.76 -1.10
N ASP A 153 1.92 11.26 0.12
CA ASP A 153 3.01 11.12 1.07
C ASP A 153 3.77 9.83 0.79
N TYR A 154 4.77 9.94 -0.08
CA TYR A 154 5.62 8.81 -0.46
C TYR A 154 6.41 8.26 0.73
N ASP A 155 6.91 9.13 1.60
CA ASP A 155 7.71 8.75 2.77
C ASP A 155 6.89 7.86 3.71
N LEU A 156 5.64 8.24 3.98
CA LEU A 156 4.73 7.46 4.82
C LEU A 156 4.52 6.03 4.29
N VAL A 157 4.59 5.81 2.98
CA VAL A 157 4.49 4.46 2.39
C VAL A 157 5.66 3.58 2.82
N PHE A 158 6.89 4.12 2.86
CA PHE A 158 8.06 3.37 3.35
C PHE A 158 7.85 2.94 4.81
N TYR A 159 7.41 3.86 5.66
CA TYR A 159 7.20 3.59 7.08
C TYR A 159 6.05 2.61 7.34
N ASN A 160 4.94 2.73 6.61
CA ASN A 160 3.83 1.77 6.72
C ASN A 160 4.18 0.38 6.18
N ASN A 161 5.23 0.27 5.35
CA ASN A 161 5.65 -0.97 4.72
C ASN A 161 7.10 -1.32 5.04
N ILE A 162 7.60 -0.89 6.21
CA ILE A 162 9.03 -0.91 6.54
C ILE A 162 9.66 -2.31 6.48
N HIS A 163 8.90 -3.36 6.84
CA HIS A 163 9.34 -4.74 6.68
C HIS A 163 9.62 -5.12 5.23
N TYR A 164 8.84 -4.60 4.28
CA TYR A 164 9.10 -4.83 2.86
C TYR A 164 10.35 -4.09 2.41
N PHE A 165 10.49 -2.82 2.78
CA PHE A 165 11.64 -2.00 2.43
C PHE A 165 12.96 -2.63 2.89
N LEU A 166 13.04 -3.02 4.16
CA LEU A 166 14.21 -3.68 4.74
C LEU A 166 14.59 -4.99 4.02
N GLN A 167 13.66 -5.58 3.27
CA GLN A 167 13.82 -6.85 2.59
C GLN A 167 13.86 -6.70 1.05
N GLU A 168 13.98 -5.48 0.51
CA GLU A 168 14.19 -5.20 -0.92
C GLU A 168 15.65 -5.31 -1.35
N PHE A 169 16.56 -5.46 -0.39
CA PHE A 169 17.98 -5.62 -0.61
C PHE A 169 18.45 -6.94 -0.02
N GLU A 170 19.35 -7.62 -0.70
CA GLU A 170 19.99 -8.84 -0.21
C GLU A 170 20.83 -8.60 1.05
N ALA A 171 21.42 -7.41 1.20
CA ALA A 171 22.14 -6.99 2.39
C ALA A 171 22.09 -5.46 2.58
N TRP A 172 22.29 -5.01 3.81
CA TRP A 172 22.45 -3.62 4.19
C TRP A 172 23.87 -3.43 4.70
N GLU A 173 24.67 -2.63 3.99
CA GLU A 173 26.08 -2.38 4.30
C GLU A 173 26.26 -1.09 5.09
N LYS A 174 26.97 -1.16 6.22
CA LYS A 174 27.27 0.00 7.05
C LYS A 174 28.17 0.96 6.28
N ILE A 175 27.73 2.20 6.10
CA ILE A 175 28.48 3.26 5.41
C ILE A 175 28.95 4.36 6.37
N TYR A 176 28.43 4.38 7.60
CA TYR A 176 28.75 5.39 8.60
C TYR A 176 28.53 4.86 10.02
N THR A 177 29.40 5.31 10.93
CA THR A 177 29.27 5.21 12.39
C THR A 177 29.63 6.58 12.97
N SER A 178 28.83 7.12 13.88
CA SER A 178 29.10 8.40 14.54
C SER A 178 30.38 8.36 15.39
N GLN A 179 30.96 9.54 15.64
CA GLN A 179 32.08 9.67 16.58
C GLN A 179 31.59 9.76 18.03
N GLU A 180 30.35 10.19 18.22
CA GLU A 180 29.62 10.20 19.46
C GLU A 180 29.08 8.80 19.78
N GLY A 181 28.95 8.51 21.07
CA GLY A 181 28.44 7.26 21.60
C GLY A 181 29.49 6.42 22.31
N GLU A 182 29.03 5.49 23.14
CA GLU A 182 29.90 4.53 23.82
C GLU A 182 30.23 3.34 22.91
N ILE A 183 31.50 2.91 22.93
CA ILE A 183 31.98 1.77 22.15
C ILE A 183 31.21 0.51 22.58
N ASN A 184 30.70 -0.24 21.61
CA ASN A 184 29.94 -1.46 21.86
C ASN A 184 30.18 -2.52 20.77
N PRO A 185 29.85 -3.80 21.02
CA PRO A 185 30.14 -4.88 20.08
C PRO A 185 29.52 -4.71 18.68
N PHE A 186 28.34 -4.06 18.58
CA PHE A 186 27.67 -3.80 17.31
C PHE A 186 28.48 -2.86 16.40
N ASP A 187 29.45 -2.11 16.93
CA ASP A 187 30.37 -1.29 16.13
C ASP A 187 31.14 -2.13 15.09
N ASN A 188 31.31 -3.43 15.31
CA ASN A 188 32.00 -4.33 14.38
C ASN A 188 31.07 -4.87 13.26
N GLU A 189 29.75 -4.76 13.41
CA GLU A 189 28.77 -5.28 12.46
C GLU A 189 28.71 -4.39 11.21
N ASN A 190 29.12 -4.92 10.07
CA ASN A 190 29.22 -4.16 8.82
C ASN A 190 28.11 -4.52 7.83
N TYR A 191 27.47 -5.67 7.99
CA TYR A 191 26.33 -6.06 7.17
C TYR A 191 25.15 -6.54 8.01
N LEU A 192 23.95 -6.15 7.60
CA LEU A 192 22.68 -6.67 8.13
C LEU A 192 21.88 -7.29 6.99
N GLN A 193 21.10 -8.32 7.28
CA GLN A 193 20.10 -8.87 6.35
C GLN A 193 18.79 -9.08 7.08
N PHE A 194 17.72 -8.54 6.51
CA PHE A 194 16.36 -8.73 6.98
C PHE A 194 15.64 -9.68 6.03
N LEU A 195 14.97 -10.68 6.60
CA LEU A 195 14.26 -11.73 5.86
C LEU A 195 12.81 -11.79 6.30
N PRO A 196 11.89 -12.36 5.50
CA PRO A 196 10.58 -12.73 6.01
C PRO A 196 10.68 -13.67 7.20
N ALA A 197 9.70 -13.66 8.09
CA ALA A 197 9.63 -14.60 9.20
C ALA A 197 9.67 -16.05 8.68
N GLY A 198 10.82 -16.71 8.86
CA GLY A 198 11.09 -18.06 8.37
C GLY A 198 10.91 -19.14 9.45
N VAL A 199 11.58 -20.28 9.26
CA VAL A 199 11.52 -21.41 10.21
C VAL A 199 12.52 -21.26 11.36
N SER A 200 13.66 -20.61 11.13
CA SER A 200 14.82 -20.55 12.05
C SER A 200 15.20 -19.13 12.51
N GLY A 201 14.66 -18.09 11.89
CA GLY A 201 14.98 -16.69 12.16
C GLY A 201 14.47 -15.79 11.04
N ASN A 202 14.74 -14.49 11.15
CA ASN A 202 14.41 -13.51 10.11
C ASN A 202 15.46 -12.39 10.00
N PHE A 203 16.61 -12.53 10.67
CA PHE A 203 17.67 -11.54 10.73
C PHE A 203 19.05 -12.22 10.68
N ARG A 204 20.01 -11.56 10.04
CA ARG A 204 21.43 -11.93 10.08
C ARG A 204 22.31 -10.70 10.17
N SER A 205 23.51 -10.87 10.71
CA SER A 205 24.56 -9.86 10.66
C SER A 205 25.93 -10.48 10.36
N SER A 206 26.88 -9.63 9.97
CA SER A 206 28.24 -10.01 9.62
C SER A 206 29.24 -8.91 9.96
N GLU A 207 30.39 -9.33 10.47
CA GLU A 207 31.55 -8.49 10.75
C GLU A 207 32.49 -8.38 9.53
N ASP A 208 32.16 -9.02 8.40
CA ASP A 208 32.95 -8.95 7.16
C ASP A 208 33.26 -7.50 6.77
N GLY A 209 34.44 -7.27 6.19
CA GLY A 209 34.85 -5.92 5.82
C GLY A 209 33.96 -5.29 4.74
N ASN A 210 33.76 -3.97 4.81
CA ASN A 210 33.06 -3.22 3.77
C ASN A 210 33.64 -3.48 2.36
N GLY A 211 32.76 -3.49 1.36
CA GLY A 211 33.08 -3.85 -0.03
C GLY A 211 32.97 -5.34 -0.35
N THR A 212 32.65 -6.20 0.61
CA THR A 212 32.46 -7.64 0.38
C THR A 212 31.32 -7.88 -0.63
N PRO A 213 31.53 -8.70 -1.69
CA PRO A 213 30.46 -9.04 -2.62
C PRO A 213 29.31 -9.74 -1.90
N VAL A 214 28.07 -9.37 -2.22
CA VAL A 214 26.87 -9.84 -1.47
C VAL A 214 26.79 -11.37 -1.38
N ASN A 215 27.11 -12.07 -2.47
CA ASN A 215 27.13 -13.54 -2.54
C ASN A 215 28.25 -14.20 -1.71
N ASN A 216 29.20 -13.41 -1.21
CA ASN A 216 30.36 -13.88 -0.45
C ASN A 216 30.32 -13.48 1.02
N ILE A 217 29.29 -12.74 1.46
CA ILE A 217 29.14 -12.34 2.87
C ILE A 217 29.01 -13.60 3.73
N TYR A 218 29.87 -13.72 4.74
CA TYR A 218 29.76 -14.73 5.77
C TYR A 218 28.92 -14.21 6.93
N TRP A 219 27.71 -14.76 7.09
CA TRP A 219 26.80 -14.37 8.16
C TRP A 219 27.25 -14.97 9.50
N ASP A 220 27.83 -14.14 10.36
CA ASP A 220 28.37 -14.53 11.67
C ASP A 220 27.26 -14.84 12.68
N TYR A 221 26.13 -14.13 12.56
CA TYR A 221 25.01 -14.26 13.49
C TYR A 221 23.68 -14.42 12.74
N ASP A 222 22.82 -15.27 13.30
CA ASP A 222 21.40 -15.38 12.94
C ASP A 222 20.54 -15.01 14.15
N GLY A 223 19.45 -14.28 13.90
CA GLY A 223 18.59 -13.77 14.96
C GLY A 223 17.15 -13.55 14.55
N ILE A 224 16.46 -12.77 15.38
CA ILE A 224 15.12 -12.27 15.09
C ILE A 224 15.15 -10.74 15.10
N TYR A 225 14.65 -10.10 14.05
CA TYR A 225 14.33 -8.67 14.09
C TYR A 225 12.82 -8.44 14.23
N ASP A 226 12.49 -7.30 14.82
CA ASP A 226 11.13 -6.78 14.89
C ASP A 226 11.14 -5.25 14.76
N VAL A 227 10.10 -4.68 14.16
CA VAL A 227 9.99 -3.23 13.94
C VAL A 227 8.64 -2.74 14.45
N ASP A 228 8.63 -1.85 15.43
CA ASP A 228 7.38 -1.30 16.01
C ASP A 228 7.20 0.19 15.68
N ASP A 229 5.94 0.62 15.69
CA ASP A 229 5.59 2.03 15.53
C ASP A 229 5.96 2.84 16.78
N VAL A 230 6.44 4.07 16.57
CA VAL A 230 6.61 5.05 17.63
C VAL A 230 5.30 5.83 17.80
N PRO A 231 4.64 5.79 18.97
CA PRO A 231 3.37 6.49 19.15
C PRO A 231 3.50 8.01 18.91
N GLY A 232 2.75 8.52 17.93
CA GLY A 232 2.75 9.94 17.58
C GLY A 232 3.84 10.36 16.59
N ASP A 233 4.67 9.45 16.13
CA ASP A 233 5.65 9.68 15.07
C ASP A 233 5.46 8.69 13.91
N PHE A 234 5.11 9.21 12.74
CA PHE A 234 4.88 8.40 11.55
C PHE A 234 6.17 8.11 10.76
N TYR A 235 7.24 8.87 11.02
CA TYR A 235 8.51 8.83 10.28
C TYR A 235 9.66 8.33 11.15
N GLN A 236 9.34 7.61 12.22
CA GLN A 236 10.29 6.88 13.05
C GLN A 236 9.69 5.52 13.43
N LYS A 237 10.52 4.49 13.46
CA LYS A 237 10.19 3.17 14.01
C LYS A 237 11.19 2.80 15.08
N THR A 238 10.84 1.82 15.92
CA THR A 238 11.85 1.13 16.74
C THR A 238 12.23 -0.18 16.06
N LEU A 239 13.52 -0.49 16.01
CA LEU A 239 14.06 -1.76 15.51
C LEU A 239 14.69 -2.51 16.69
N THR A 240 14.25 -3.74 16.91
CA THR A 240 14.87 -4.65 17.88
C THR A 240 15.58 -5.78 17.15
N LEU A 241 16.85 -6.02 17.46
CA LEU A 241 17.64 -7.16 16.96
C LEU A 241 17.94 -8.12 18.12
N ASP A 242 17.39 -9.32 18.06
CA ASP A 242 17.61 -10.40 19.03
C ASP A 242 18.63 -11.42 18.48
N TYR A 243 19.85 -11.33 18.99
CA TYR A 243 21.02 -12.11 18.60
C TYR A 243 21.13 -13.51 19.23
N ASN A 244 20.11 -14.01 19.94
CA ASN A 244 20.21 -15.24 20.76
C ASN A 244 21.21 -15.17 21.95
N PHE A 245 21.87 -14.02 22.18
CA PHE A 245 22.76 -13.78 23.33
C PHE A 245 22.02 -12.88 24.35
N PRO A 246 22.49 -12.70 25.59
CA PRO A 246 21.65 -12.29 26.72
C PRO A 246 21.01 -10.90 26.58
N ASP A 247 21.48 -10.09 25.62
CA ASP A 247 21.01 -8.73 25.38
C ASP A 247 20.56 -8.57 23.92
N ASN A 248 19.50 -7.78 23.73
CA ASN A 248 19.02 -7.37 22.41
C ASN A 248 19.59 -5.98 22.09
N GLU A 249 19.76 -5.71 20.80
CA GLU A 249 20.05 -4.36 20.34
C GLU A 249 18.75 -3.63 20.01
N PHE A 250 18.68 -2.36 20.42
CA PHE A 250 17.51 -1.49 20.23
C PHE A 250 17.92 -0.20 19.53
N PHE A 251 17.23 0.09 18.43
CA PHE A 251 17.49 1.27 17.62
C PHE A 251 16.21 2.05 17.36
N ASP A 252 16.34 3.37 17.25
CA ASP A 252 15.39 4.16 16.47
C ASP A 252 15.80 4.05 14.99
N LEU A 253 14.87 3.62 14.14
CA LEU A 253 15.04 3.43 12.71
C LEU A 253 14.39 4.60 11.96
N THR A 254 15.16 5.23 11.08
CA THR A 254 14.67 6.22 10.11
C THR A 254 15.13 5.88 8.69
N VAL A 255 14.33 6.28 7.72
CA VAL A 255 14.63 6.13 6.29
C VAL A 255 15.21 7.46 5.80
N ILE A 256 16.44 7.44 5.30
CA ILE A 256 17.14 8.63 4.78
C ILE A 256 16.77 8.86 3.31
N ASP A 257 16.81 7.78 2.54
CA ASP A 257 16.41 7.73 1.15
C ASP A 257 15.97 6.30 0.78
N ASP A 258 15.67 6.07 -0.49
CA ASP A 258 15.14 4.82 -1.01
C ASP A 258 16.16 3.68 -1.13
N GLU A 259 17.38 3.91 -0.63
CA GLU A 259 18.45 2.91 -0.51
C GLU A 259 19.19 2.98 0.84
N THR A 260 18.87 3.93 1.73
CA THR A 260 19.66 4.23 2.93
C THR A 260 18.77 4.37 4.17
N ILE A 261 19.14 3.66 5.24
CA ILE A 261 18.53 3.76 6.57
C ILE A 261 19.53 4.27 7.59
N GLU A 262 19.01 4.90 8.63
CA GLU A 262 19.77 5.28 9.82
C GLU A 262 19.22 4.56 11.05
N LEU A 263 20.14 4.04 11.86
CA LEU A 263 19.89 3.32 13.09
C LEU A 263 20.55 4.08 14.24
N TYR A 264 19.75 4.70 15.10
CA TYR A 264 20.24 5.35 16.32
C TYR A 264 20.11 4.41 17.52
N GLN A 265 21.23 3.99 18.10
CA GLN A 265 21.25 3.06 19.22
C GLN A 265 21.06 3.82 20.54
N VAL A 266 19.88 3.65 21.15
CA VAL A 266 19.44 4.46 22.30
C VAL A 266 20.33 4.26 23.54
N THR A 267 20.90 3.08 23.70
CA THR A 267 21.70 2.70 24.89
C THR A 267 23.10 3.32 24.88
N THR A 268 23.72 3.43 23.72
CA THR A 268 25.10 3.89 23.55
C THR A 268 25.16 5.33 23.06
N GLY A 269 24.10 5.82 22.39
CA GLY A 269 24.08 7.11 21.71
C GLY A 269 24.77 7.09 20.34
N THR A 270 25.13 5.91 19.82
CA THR A 270 25.80 5.75 18.53
C THR A 270 24.79 5.74 17.39
N THR A 271 25.09 6.46 16.30
CA THR A 271 24.31 6.47 15.07
C THR A 271 25.04 5.70 13.98
N TYR A 272 24.35 4.81 13.31
CA TYR A 272 24.85 4.05 12.17
C TYR A 272 24.01 4.35 10.93
N GLN A 273 24.63 4.40 9.75
CA GLN A 273 23.88 4.42 8.49
C GLN A 273 24.24 3.21 7.67
N PHE A 274 23.22 2.60 7.07
CA PHE A 274 23.35 1.43 6.23
C PHE A 274 22.74 1.68 4.86
N ARG A 275 23.43 1.22 3.80
CA ARG A 275 22.97 1.28 2.42
C ARG A 275 22.62 -0.10 1.88
N GLY A 276 21.51 -0.21 1.19
CA GLY A 276 21.06 -1.40 0.49
C GLY A 276 22.05 -1.88 -0.58
N ARG A 277 22.29 -3.19 -0.64
CA ARG A 277 23.14 -3.89 -1.60
C ARG A 277 22.39 -5.08 -2.16
N GLY A 278 22.51 -5.30 -3.47
CA GLY A 278 21.79 -6.39 -4.15
C GLY A 278 20.28 -6.13 -4.19
N TYR A 279 19.89 -5.05 -4.86
CA TYR A 279 18.47 -4.69 -5.05
C TYR A 279 17.69 -5.84 -5.71
N ILE A 280 16.53 -6.15 -5.15
CA ILE A 280 15.63 -7.23 -5.57
C ILE A 280 14.41 -6.60 -6.25
N GLU A 281 14.36 -6.69 -7.58
CA GLU A 281 13.20 -6.25 -8.34
C GLU A 281 12.05 -7.27 -8.20
N PHE A 282 10.87 -6.82 -7.77
CA PHE A 282 9.69 -7.68 -7.62
C PHE A 282 8.82 -7.75 -8.89
N ARG A 283 9.22 -7.07 -9.96
CA ARG A 283 8.65 -7.24 -11.31
C ARG A 283 9.60 -8.02 -12.22
N THR A 284 9.67 -9.34 -12.08
CA THR A 284 10.52 -10.13 -12.99
C THR A 284 9.70 -10.90 -14.03
N SER A 285 10.11 -10.85 -15.30
CA SER A 285 9.65 -11.79 -16.34
C SER A 285 10.02 -13.25 -16.01
N GLU A 286 10.87 -13.44 -15.01
CA GLU A 286 11.26 -14.73 -14.45
C GLU A 286 10.32 -15.20 -13.34
N ASP A 287 9.20 -14.54 -13.02
CA ASP A 287 8.25 -15.04 -12.01
C ASP A 287 7.72 -16.47 -12.34
N GLY A 288 7.88 -16.94 -13.58
CA GLY A 288 7.66 -18.34 -14.00
C GLY A 288 8.89 -19.26 -14.03
N LYS A 289 10.11 -18.78 -13.73
CA LYS A 289 11.40 -19.52 -13.80
C LYS A 289 12.35 -19.27 -12.61
N SER A 290 12.12 -18.22 -11.83
CA SER A 290 12.86 -17.88 -10.62
C SER A 290 12.57 -18.92 -9.55
N LYS A 291 13.62 -19.38 -8.87
CA LYS A 291 13.50 -20.33 -7.74
C LYS A 291 12.94 -19.68 -6.48
N THR A 292 12.85 -18.36 -6.45
CA THR A 292 12.22 -17.57 -5.39
C THR A 292 10.92 -17.02 -5.94
N LEU A 293 9.79 -17.53 -5.44
CA LEU A 293 8.46 -16.98 -5.73
C LEU A 293 8.49 -15.46 -5.50
N PRO A 294 7.84 -14.66 -6.36
CA PRO A 294 7.72 -13.24 -6.11
C PRO A 294 7.01 -13.01 -4.78
N LYS A 295 7.56 -12.09 -4.00
CA LYS A 295 7.17 -11.87 -2.62
C LYS A 295 5.85 -11.12 -2.57
N LEU A 296 4.78 -11.86 -2.30
CA LEU A 296 3.47 -11.29 -2.04
C LEU A 296 3.52 -10.50 -0.73
N ARG A 297 2.96 -9.27 -0.72
CA ARG A 297 2.74 -8.55 0.53
C ARG A 297 1.76 -9.33 1.41
N LYS A 298 1.82 -9.12 2.70
CA LYS A 298 1.02 -9.67 3.78
C LYS A 298 0.59 -8.49 4.64
N LYS A 299 -0.42 -8.72 5.45
CA LYS A 299 -0.83 -7.74 6.45
C LYS A 299 0.26 -7.55 7.48
N THR A 300 0.42 -6.33 7.98
CA THR A 300 1.34 -5.99 9.07
C THR A 300 1.05 -6.87 10.29
N SER A 301 -0.23 -7.08 10.60
CA SER A 301 -0.65 -7.96 11.70
C SER A 301 -0.30 -9.44 11.50
N GLU A 302 -0.19 -9.92 10.26
CA GLU A 302 0.24 -11.29 9.97
C GLU A 302 1.75 -11.43 10.13
N ILE A 303 2.53 -10.47 9.64
CA ILE A 303 3.99 -10.41 9.85
C ILE A 303 4.31 -10.43 11.34
N LYS A 304 3.61 -9.61 12.13
CA LYS A 304 3.78 -9.55 13.59
C LYS A 304 3.51 -10.90 14.26
N LYS A 305 2.41 -11.58 13.91
CA LYS A 305 2.09 -12.92 14.44
C LYS A 305 3.17 -13.94 14.07
N GLU A 306 3.74 -13.87 12.86
CA GLU A 306 4.81 -14.77 12.44
C GLU A 306 6.11 -14.52 13.24
N ILE A 307 6.46 -13.26 13.48
CA ILE A 307 7.60 -12.88 14.32
C ILE A 307 7.39 -13.32 15.78
N GLU A 308 6.20 -13.11 16.35
CA GLU A 308 5.86 -13.59 17.70
C GLU A 308 5.95 -15.12 17.81
N ALA A 309 5.46 -15.85 16.80
CA ALA A 309 5.56 -17.30 16.73
C ALA A 309 7.02 -17.76 16.66
N LEU A 310 7.87 -17.05 15.91
CA LEU A 310 9.32 -17.27 15.86
C LEU A 310 9.97 -17.09 17.23
N LYS A 311 9.71 -15.95 17.90
CA LYS A 311 10.23 -15.67 19.25
C LYS A 311 9.79 -16.75 20.26
N ALA A 312 8.52 -17.15 20.22
CA ALA A 312 7.98 -18.18 21.11
C ALA A 312 8.59 -19.57 20.86
N LYS A 313 8.82 -19.94 19.59
CA LYS A 313 9.48 -21.20 19.22
C LYS A 313 10.94 -21.22 19.70
N LYS A 314 11.66 -20.12 19.50
CA LYS A 314 13.05 -19.94 19.94
C LYS A 314 13.18 -20.05 21.46
N ALA A 315 12.31 -19.37 22.21
CA ALA A 315 12.27 -19.44 23.67
C ALA A 315 11.98 -20.85 24.21
N LYS A 316 11.24 -21.69 23.48
CA LYS A 316 11.02 -23.10 23.84
C LYS A 316 12.23 -23.98 23.57
N ALA A 317 13.05 -23.68 22.57
CA ALA A 317 14.25 -24.45 22.25
C ALA A 317 15.40 -24.24 23.25
N LEU A 318 15.37 -23.11 23.97
CA LEU A 318 16.34 -22.75 25.02
C LEU A 318 16.02 -23.33 26.41
N LYS A 319 14.85 -23.97 26.59
CA LYS A 319 14.41 -24.61 27.84
C LYS A 319 14.62 -26.12 27.80
#